data_AF-A0A2E1V329-F1
#
_entry.id   AF-A0A2E1V329-F1
#
_cell.length_a   1.000
_cell.length_b   1.000
_cell.length_c   1.000
_cell.angle_alpha   90.00
_cell.angle_beta   90.00
_cell.angle_gamma   90.00
#
_symmetry.space_group_name_H-M   'P 1'
#
loop_
_entity.id
_entity.type
_entity.pdbx_description
1 polymer ?
#
loop_
_entity_poly.entity_id
_entity_poly.type
_entity_poly.pdbx_seq_one_letter_code
_entity_poly.pdbx_strand_id
1 'polypeptide(L)'
;MQRLWSAILVLMGTALVVSGCQAVSNLPGATLIYVREMTDLEGQETLFRAYNIANAPLYEAENVEASVNYAAAKFNFESPTYLIVFKSLSGISISHTSDLSLALPLLARELCGDRPVLRTERELDWGSGNRNIYVECQTLPIGQDVASSDSTAVVTSTEGEGVSKSVALPDPDYVLNYRVIYDMNGDEPNARVSISPNGTRSVEAPRTY
;
A
#
# COMPACT_ATOMS: atom_id res chain seq x y z
N MET A 1 34.16 16.10 34.91
CA MET A 1 33.55 14.95 34.21
C MET A 1 32.14 14.65 34.75
N GLN A 2 31.19 15.58 34.61
CA GLN A 2 29.82 15.39 35.16
C GLN A 2 28.71 15.94 34.24
N ARG A 3 29.04 16.46 33.06
CA ARG A 3 28.05 17.06 32.14
C ARG A 3 27.83 16.27 30.84
N LEU A 4 28.52 15.15 30.64
CA LEU A 4 28.40 14.31 29.44
C LEU A 4 27.36 13.18 29.56
N TRP A 5 26.88 12.89 30.77
CA TRP A 5 25.95 11.77 31.00
C TRP A 5 24.47 12.16 30.81
N SER A 6 24.14 13.45 30.89
CA SER A 6 22.75 13.93 30.79
C SER A 6 22.27 14.12 29.33
N ALA A 7 23.18 14.22 28.36
CA ALA A 7 22.81 14.41 26.96
C ALA A 7 22.39 13.10 26.26
N ILE A 8 22.90 11.96 26.70
CA ILE A 8 22.63 10.65 26.07
C ILE A 8 21.25 10.12 26.48
N LEU A 9 20.81 10.38 27.72
CA LEU A 9 19.49 9.96 28.21
C LEU A 9 18.32 10.76 27.60
N VAL A 10 18.54 12.02 27.21
CA VAL A 10 17.50 12.86 26.58
C VAL A 10 17.34 12.50 25.09
N LEU A 11 18.41 12.11 24.41
CA LEU A 11 18.36 11.66 23.01
C LEU A 11 17.79 10.24 22.83
N MET A 12 17.91 9.36 23.83
CA MET A 12 17.19 8.08 23.83
C MET A 12 15.69 8.22 24.16
N GLY A 13 15.31 9.26 24.90
CA GLY A 13 13.91 9.52 25.26
C GLY A 13 13.06 10.07 24.12
N THR A 14 13.65 10.76 23.14
CA THR A 14 12.92 11.31 21.99
C THR A 14 12.78 10.32 20.84
N ALA A 15 13.69 9.35 20.69
CA ALA A 15 13.60 8.32 19.65
C ALA A 15 12.45 7.33 19.88
N LEU A 16 12.07 7.08 21.14
CA LEU A 16 10.98 6.15 21.52
C LEU A 16 9.58 6.78 21.55
N VAL A 17 9.46 8.10 21.50
CA VAL A 17 8.15 8.79 21.51
C VAL A 17 7.62 9.03 20.09
N VAL A 18 8.47 9.00 19.07
CA VAL A 18 8.04 9.16 17.66
C VAL A 18 7.48 7.87 17.06
N SER A 19 7.77 6.70 17.64
CA SER A 19 7.30 5.40 17.13
C SER A 19 5.91 4.98 17.64
N GLY A 20 5.34 5.68 18.64
CA GLY A 20 4.08 5.26 19.29
C GLY A 20 2.77 5.84 18.73
N CYS A 21 2.81 6.87 17.88
CA CYS A 21 1.60 7.59 17.43
C CYS A 21 1.10 7.22 16.02
N GLN A 22 1.71 6.25 15.33
CA GLN A 22 1.47 6.04 13.89
C GLN A 22 0.43 4.95 13.54
N ALA A 23 -0.13 4.24 14.52
CA ALA A 23 -0.98 3.06 14.29
C ALA A 23 -2.50 3.33 14.34
N VAL A 24 -2.94 4.58 14.19
CA VAL A 24 -4.38 4.92 14.15
C VAL A 24 -4.77 5.26 12.71
N SER A 25 -5.83 4.61 12.21
CA SER A 25 -6.42 5.02 10.94
C SER A 25 -6.93 6.45 11.04
N ASN A 26 -6.46 7.32 10.16
CA ASN A 26 -6.91 8.71 10.04
C ASN A 26 -8.04 8.87 9.01
N LEU A 27 -8.58 7.76 8.49
CA LEU A 27 -9.62 7.75 7.46
C LEU A 27 -10.86 7.03 8.01
N PRO A 28 -11.97 7.75 8.27
CA PRO A 28 -13.21 7.13 8.71
C PRO A 28 -13.64 6.00 7.76
N GLY A 29 -14.08 4.87 8.32
CA GLY A 29 -14.48 3.69 7.54
C GLY A 29 -13.34 2.83 7.00
N ALA A 30 -12.09 3.26 7.14
CA ALA A 30 -10.91 2.48 6.75
C ALA A 30 -10.05 2.08 7.96
N THR A 31 -9.37 0.94 7.86
CA THR A 31 -8.44 0.42 8.87
C THR A 31 -7.03 0.41 8.31
N LEU A 32 -6.07 1.01 9.01
CA LEU A 32 -4.66 1.01 8.61
C LEU A 32 -4.07 -0.40 8.69
N ILE A 33 -3.51 -0.89 7.59
CA ILE A 33 -2.86 -2.19 7.49
C ILE A 33 -1.36 -2.04 7.76
N TYR A 34 -0.69 -1.16 7.01
CA TYR A 34 0.74 -0.94 7.17
C TYR A 34 1.14 0.50 6.82
N VAL A 35 2.26 0.91 7.40
CA VAL A 35 3.04 2.08 7.02
C VAL A 35 4.43 1.59 6.65
N ARG A 36 4.86 1.91 5.44
CA ARG A 36 6.13 1.43 4.89
C ARG A 36 6.82 2.56 4.15
N GLU A 37 8.12 2.43 3.99
CA GLU A 37 8.93 3.36 3.24
C GLU A 37 9.56 2.60 2.08
N MET A 38 9.07 2.87 0.87
CA MET A 38 9.52 2.23 -0.36
C MET A 38 10.82 2.87 -0.82
N THR A 39 11.77 2.06 -1.27
CA THR A 39 12.98 2.54 -1.95
C THR A 39 12.81 2.34 -3.46
N ASP A 40 12.84 3.41 -4.23
CA ASP A 40 12.72 3.35 -5.69
C ASP A 40 14.04 2.95 -6.37
N LEU A 41 14.01 2.78 -7.70
CA LEU A 41 15.19 2.44 -8.50
C LEU A 41 16.30 3.51 -8.48
N GLU A 42 15.99 4.75 -8.11
CA GLU A 42 16.95 5.84 -7.95
C GLU A 42 17.50 5.91 -6.51
N GLY A 43 17.02 5.05 -5.61
CA GLY A 43 17.39 5.02 -4.20
C GLY A 43 16.66 6.04 -3.33
N GLN A 44 15.60 6.68 -3.83
CA GLN A 44 14.78 7.60 -3.05
C GLN A 44 13.80 6.83 -2.17
N GLU A 45 13.64 7.31 -0.94
CA GLU A 45 12.77 6.71 0.07
C GLU A 45 11.43 7.46 0.16
N THR A 46 10.33 6.74 0.00
CA THR A 46 8.98 7.31 0.01
C THR A 46 8.04 6.58 0.94
N LEU A 47 7.47 7.35 1.87
CA LEU A 47 6.49 6.83 2.80
C LEU A 47 5.14 6.64 2.13
N PHE A 48 4.58 5.45 2.33
CA PHE A 48 3.23 5.12 1.90
C PHE A 48 2.49 4.35 2.98
N ARG A 49 1.17 4.40 2.88
CA ARG A 49 0.24 3.74 3.81
C ARG A 49 -0.73 2.90 3.03
N ALA A 50 -1.10 1.74 3.56
CA ALA A 50 -2.22 0.98 3.03
C ALA A 50 -3.33 0.81 4.07
N TYR A 51 -4.56 0.84 3.58
CA TYR A 51 -5.77 0.74 4.37
C TYR A 51 -6.70 -0.31 3.77
N ASN A 52 -7.42 -1.03 4.63
CA ASN A 52 -8.59 -1.82 4.28
C ASN A 52 -9.84 -0.95 4.43
N ILE A 53 -10.66 -0.81 3.38
CA ILE A 53 -11.95 -0.12 3.47
C ILE A 53 -12.96 -1.10 4.08
N ALA A 54 -13.00 -1.13 5.41
CA ALA A 54 -13.76 -2.12 6.17
C ALA A 54 -15.24 -1.74 6.38
N ASN A 55 -15.57 -0.45 6.31
CA ASN A 55 -16.93 0.07 6.38
C ASN A 55 -17.15 1.04 5.22
N ALA A 56 -17.57 0.50 4.08
CA ALA A 56 -17.81 1.24 2.84
C ALA A 56 -18.81 2.40 3.00
N PRO A 57 -20.00 2.23 3.61
CA PRO A 57 -20.93 3.36 3.81
C PRO A 57 -20.32 4.53 4.56
N LEU A 58 -19.55 4.27 5.62
CA LEU A 58 -18.88 5.33 6.38
C LEU A 58 -17.73 5.95 5.58
N TYR A 59 -16.97 5.14 4.85
CA TYR A 59 -15.86 5.62 4.03
C TYR A 59 -16.35 6.54 2.91
N GLU A 60 -17.39 6.12 2.19
CA GLU A 60 -18.03 6.91 1.13
C GLU A 60 -18.55 8.25 1.66
N ALA A 61 -19.30 8.23 2.76
CA ALA A 61 -19.92 9.43 3.31
C ALA A 61 -18.90 10.48 3.77
N GLU A 62 -17.77 10.06 4.31
CA GLU A 62 -16.80 10.96 4.96
C GLU A 62 -15.57 11.28 4.09
N ASN A 63 -15.27 10.46 3.06
CA ASN A 63 -14.02 10.58 2.28
C ASN A 63 -14.24 10.66 0.76
N VAL A 64 -15.43 10.36 0.25
CA VAL A 64 -15.69 10.35 -1.20
C VAL A 64 -16.60 11.50 -1.60
N GLU A 65 -15.99 12.55 -2.14
CA GLU A 65 -16.72 13.62 -2.82
C GLU A 65 -16.51 13.48 -4.33
N ALA A 66 -17.54 13.11 -5.10
CA ALA A 66 -17.39 12.76 -6.51
C ALA A 66 -16.81 13.88 -7.40
N SER A 67 -16.97 15.15 -6.99
CA SER A 67 -16.39 16.34 -7.64
C SER A 67 -14.88 16.47 -7.42
N VAL A 68 -14.33 15.83 -6.40
CA VAL A 68 -12.93 15.94 -5.98
C VAL A 68 -12.20 14.61 -6.19
N ASN A 69 -12.83 13.51 -5.77
CA ASN A 69 -12.28 12.16 -5.74
C ASN A 69 -12.94 11.26 -6.81
N TYR A 70 -12.65 11.56 -8.08
CA TYR A 70 -13.25 10.90 -9.24
C TYR A 70 -12.92 9.41 -9.34
N ALA A 71 -11.76 8.95 -8.84
CA ALA A 71 -11.44 7.53 -8.87
C ALA A 71 -12.21 6.75 -7.80
N ALA A 72 -12.26 7.31 -6.58
CA ALA A 72 -12.98 6.71 -5.46
C ALA A 72 -14.47 6.52 -5.77
N ALA A 73 -15.08 7.52 -6.43
CA ALA A 73 -16.48 7.49 -6.83
C ALA A 73 -16.85 6.42 -7.87
N LYS A 74 -15.87 5.70 -8.44
CA LYS A 74 -16.11 4.60 -9.39
C LYS A 74 -16.17 3.22 -8.73
N PHE A 75 -15.96 3.14 -7.42
CA PHE A 75 -16.06 1.90 -6.66
C PHE A 75 -17.40 1.85 -5.96
N ASN A 76 -18.02 0.67 -5.96
CA ASN A 76 -19.19 0.38 -5.14
C ASN A 76 -18.78 -0.25 -3.79
N PHE A 77 -17.48 -0.53 -3.60
CA PHE A 77 -16.88 -1.12 -2.40
C PHE A 77 -17.57 -2.41 -1.88
N GLU A 78 -18.31 -3.10 -2.75
CA GLU A 78 -18.99 -4.38 -2.45
C GLU A 78 -17.99 -5.54 -2.34
N SER A 79 -16.85 -5.39 -3.01
CA SER A 79 -15.73 -6.32 -2.97
C SER A 79 -14.62 -5.78 -2.05
N PRO A 80 -13.77 -6.65 -1.49
CA PRO A 80 -12.62 -6.24 -0.68
C PRO A 80 -11.81 -5.17 -1.40
N THR A 81 -11.82 -3.96 -0.85
CA THR A 81 -11.19 -2.80 -1.47
C THR A 81 -10.16 -2.22 -0.51
N TYR A 82 -8.98 -1.99 -1.05
CA TYR A 82 -7.85 -1.42 -0.35
C TYR A 82 -7.48 -0.06 -0.94
N LEU A 83 -6.99 0.82 -0.08
CA LEU A 83 -6.46 2.12 -0.47
C LEU A 83 -4.98 2.15 -0.13
N ILE A 84 -4.15 2.52 -1.10
CA ILE A 84 -2.75 2.88 -0.89
C ILE A 84 -2.59 4.39 -1.06
N VAL A 85 -2.01 5.05 -0.08
CA VAL A 85 -1.70 6.49 -0.11
C VAL A 85 -0.20 6.68 -0.11
N PHE A 86 0.35 7.13 -1.23
CA PHE A 86 1.73 7.59 -1.33
C PHE A 86 1.78 9.08 -1.02
N LYS A 87 2.62 9.44 -0.05
CA LYS A 87 2.85 10.86 0.25
C LYS A 87 3.60 11.52 -0.90
N SER A 88 3.23 12.77 -1.20
CA SER A 88 4.05 13.59 -2.08
C SER A 88 5.45 13.76 -1.48
N LEU A 89 6.49 13.52 -2.29
CA LEU A 89 7.85 13.90 -1.90
C LEU A 89 7.98 15.42 -1.93
N SER A 90 8.75 15.96 -0.99
CA SER A 90 9.10 17.38 -0.99
C SER A 90 10.08 17.68 -2.14
N GLY A 91 9.59 18.21 -3.26
CA GLY A 91 10.40 18.59 -4.42
C GLY A 91 9.59 18.58 -5.73
N ILE A 92 10.20 19.03 -6.83
CA ILE A 92 9.57 19.11 -8.18
C ILE A 92 9.37 17.71 -8.81
N SER A 93 9.61 16.63 -8.07
CA SER A 93 9.61 15.28 -8.64
C SER A 93 8.19 14.77 -8.92
N ILE A 94 7.85 14.84 -10.21
CA ILE A 94 6.82 14.04 -10.88
C ILE A 94 7.38 12.63 -11.18
N SER A 95 8.68 12.38 -10.93
CA SER A 95 9.38 11.11 -11.27
C SER A 95 8.93 9.91 -10.44
N HIS A 96 8.13 10.12 -9.39
CA HIS A 96 7.51 9.04 -8.62
C HIS A 96 6.51 8.16 -9.39
N THR A 97 6.11 8.57 -10.59
CA THR A 97 5.07 7.88 -11.38
C THR A 97 5.56 6.64 -12.13
N SER A 98 6.85 6.58 -12.51
CA SER A 98 7.42 5.42 -13.21
C SER A 98 7.50 4.23 -12.26
N ASP A 99 8.13 4.41 -11.11
CA ASP A 99 8.34 3.32 -10.15
C ASP A 99 7.04 2.86 -9.51
N LEU A 100 6.10 3.77 -9.26
CA LEU A 100 4.75 3.43 -8.81
C LEU A 100 4.04 2.48 -9.79
N SER A 101 4.30 2.61 -11.08
CA SER A 101 3.68 1.75 -12.10
C SER A 101 4.27 0.33 -12.08
N LEU A 102 5.54 0.18 -11.67
CA LEU A 102 6.22 -1.10 -11.49
C LEU A 102 5.88 -1.75 -10.14
N ALA A 103 5.78 -0.95 -9.09
CA ALA A 103 5.46 -1.39 -7.73
C ALA A 103 3.99 -1.81 -7.58
N LEU A 104 3.06 -1.13 -8.25
CA LEU A 104 1.63 -1.34 -8.02
C LEU A 104 1.18 -2.80 -8.24
N PRO A 105 1.57 -3.52 -9.30
CA PRO A 105 1.24 -4.94 -9.44
C PRO A 105 1.63 -5.79 -8.22
N LEU A 106 2.83 -5.57 -7.67
CA LEU A 106 3.32 -6.31 -6.52
C LEU A 106 2.58 -5.93 -5.23
N LEU A 107 2.34 -4.64 -5.01
CA LEU A 107 1.57 -4.14 -3.86
C LEU A 107 0.11 -4.60 -3.89
N ALA A 108 -0.53 -4.54 -5.06
CA ALA A 108 -1.91 -5.00 -5.22
C ALA A 108 -2.03 -6.50 -4.94
N ARG A 109 -1.08 -7.29 -5.44
CA ARG A 109 -1.01 -8.72 -5.16
C ARG A 109 -0.78 -9.00 -3.67
N GLU A 110 0.10 -8.25 -3.01
CA GLU A 110 0.32 -8.40 -1.57
C GLU A 110 -0.95 -8.13 -0.75
N LEU A 111 -1.72 -7.09 -1.12
CA LEU A 111 -2.98 -6.75 -0.46
C LEU A 111 -4.11 -7.75 -0.74
N CYS A 112 -4.22 -8.24 -1.98
CA CYS A 112 -5.24 -9.21 -2.35
C CYS A 112 -4.89 -10.64 -1.90
N GLY A 113 -3.62 -10.94 -1.61
CA GLY A 113 -3.16 -12.28 -1.27
C GLY A 113 -3.42 -13.25 -2.42
N ASP A 114 -4.17 -14.32 -2.13
CA ASP A 114 -4.56 -15.34 -3.12
C ASP A 114 -5.72 -14.89 -4.02
N ARG A 115 -6.32 -13.73 -3.75
CA ARG A 115 -7.45 -13.21 -4.52
C ARG A 115 -6.94 -12.53 -5.79
N PRO A 116 -7.52 -12.82 -6.96
CA PRO A 116 -7.26 -12.04 -8.16
C PRO A 116 -7.59 -10.56 -7.95
N VAL A 117 -6.75 -9.67 -8.48
CA VAL A 117 -7.07 -8.24 -8.50
C VAL A 117 -8.06 -7.97 -9.63
N LEU A 118 -9.24 -7.43 -9.30
CA LEU A 118 -10.27 -7.09 -10.29
C LEU A 118 -9.95 -5.77 -10.98
N ARG A 119 -9.57 -4.76 -10.18
CA ARG A 119 -9.42 -3.40 -10.66
C ARG A 119 -8.43 -2.62 -9.82
N THR A 120 -7.67 -1.75 -10.49
CA THR A 120 -6.90 -0.70 -9.84
C THR A 120 -7.22 0.65 -10.45
N GLU A 121 -7.47 1.66 -9.62
CA GLU A 121 -7.65 3.04 -10.06
C GLU A 121 -6.70 3.96 -9.30
N ARG A 122 -6.15 4.95 -10.00
CA ARG A 122 -5.19 5.90 -9.46
C ARG A 122 -5.80 7.30 -9.47
N GLU A 123 -5.50 8.04 -8.42
CA GLU A 123 -5.97 9.39 -8.21
C GLU A 123 -4.87 10.27 -7.64
N LEU A 124 -4.85 11.52 -8.08
CA LEU A 124 -4.05 12.57 -7.50
C LEU A 124 -4.97 13.42 -6.62
N ASP A 125 -4.70 13.43 -5.32
CA ASP A 125 -5.31 14.39 -4.42
C ASP A 125 -4.62 15.75 -4.62
N TRP A 126 -5.33 16.69 -5.25
CA TRP A 126 -4.82 18.02 -5.56
C TRP A 126 -4.54 18.88 -4.33
N GLY A 127 -5.21 18.62 -3.21
CA GLY A 127 -5.03 19.39 -1.98
C GLY A 127 -3.75 19.00 -1.23
N SER A 128 -3.46 17.70 -1.15
CA SER A 128 -2.27 17.19 -0.44
C SER A 128 -1.09 16.84 -1.37
N GLY A 129 -1.34 16.72 -2.67
CA GLY A 129 -0.40 16.20 -3.65
C GLY A 129 -0.20 14.67 -3.58
N ASN A 130 -0.89 13.99 -2.67
CA ASN A 130 -0.77 12.55 -2.47
C ASN A 130 -1.28 11.77 -3.69
N ARG A 131 -0.73 10.58 -3.89
CA ARG A 131 -1.25 9.62 -4.86
C ARG A 131 -2.04 8.55 -4.13
N ASN A 132 -3.34 8.53 -4.41
CA ASN A 132 -4.27 7.53 -3.87
C ASN A 132 -4.45 6.44 -4.92
N ILE A 133 -4.37 5.19 -4.49
CA ILE A 133 -4.54 4.04 -5.37
C ILE A 133 -5.55 3.10 -4.72
N TYR A 134 -6.64 2.88 -5.42
CA TYR A 134 -7.68 1.96 -5.01
C TYR A 134 -7.41 0.61 -5.68
N VAL A 135 -7.44 -0.46 -4.89
CA VAL A 135 -7.22 -1.84 -5.33
C VAL A 135 -8.43 -2.66 -4.91
N GLU A 136 -9.19 -3.15 -5.87
CA GLU A 136 -10.35 -4.02 -5.64
C GLU A 136 -9.98 -5.46 -5.98
N CYS A 137 -10.18 -6.35 -5.02
CA CYS A 137 -9.88 -7.77 -5.13
C CYS A 137 -11.16 -8.58 -5.31
N GLN A 138 -11.08 -9.71 -6.01
CA GLN A 138 -12.21 -10.60 -6.18
C GLN A 138 -12.64 -11.20 -4.84
N THR A 139 -13.96 -11.30 -4.62
CA THR A 139 -14.49 -12.10 -3.51
C THR A 139 -14.26 -13.58 -3.80
N LEU A 140 -13.61 -14.28 -2.87
CA LEU A 140 -13.56 -15.74 -2.94
C LEU A 140 -14.92 -16.28 -2.51
N PRO A 141 -15.57 -17.16 -3.31
CA PRO A 141 -16.73 -17.87 -2.83
C PRO A 141 -16.34 -18.72 -1.62
N ILE A 142 -17.21 -18.74 -0.61
CA ILE A 142 -17.01 -19.51 0.62
C ILE A 142 -16.78 -20.99 0.24
N GLY A 143 -15.59 -21.52 0.56
CA GLY A 143 -15.26 -22.95 0.38
C GLY A 143 -14.35 -23.31 -0.80
N GLN A 144 -13.76 -22.35 -1.51
CA GLN A 144 -12.67 -22.63 -2.45
C GLN A 144 -11.32 -22.23 -1.87
N ASP A 145 -10.48 -23.24 -1.58
CA ASP A 145 -9.03 -23.07 -1.50
C ASP A 145 -8.50 -22.94 -2.93
N VAL A 146 -7.79 -21.85 -3.24
CA VAL A 146 -7.09 -21.67 -4.52
C VAL A 146 -5.78 -22.48 -4.49
N ALA A 147 -5.91 -23.78 -4.21
CA ALA A 147 -4.82 -24.72 -4.42
C ALA A 147 -4.86 -25.14 -5.88
N SER A 148 -3.94 -24.59 -6.68
CA SER A 148 -3.70 -24.94 -8.08
C SER A 148 -4.77 -24.44 -9.06
N SER A 149 -4.58 -23.22 -9.54
CA SER A 149 -5.05 -22.83 -10.88
C SER A 149 -3.86 -22.22 -11.61
N ASP A 150 -3.46 -22.87 -12.69
CA ASP A 150 -2.54 -22.34 -13.69
C ASP A 150 -2.85 -20.87 -13.99
N SER A 151 -1.78 -20.08 -14.14
CA SER A 151 -1.79 -18.63 -14.35
C SER A 151 -2.36 -18.18 -15.71
N THR A 152 -3.47 -18.76 -16.15
CA THR A 152 -4.20 -18.41 -17.37
C THR A 152 -5.71 -18.41 -17.15
N ALA A 153 -6.19 -17.79 -16.08
CA ALA A 153 -7.58 -17.32 -16.05
C ALA A 153 -7.65 -15.97 -16.76
N VAL A 154 -7.70 -16.02 -18.10
CA VAL A 154 -8.23 -14.91 -18.90
C VAL A 154 -9.68 -14.74 -18.47
N VAL A 155 -9.96 -13.65 -17.75
CA VAL A 155 -11.33 -13.23 -17.47
C VAL A 155 -11.97 -12.86 -18.80
N THR A 156 -12.72 -13.79 -19.39
CA THR A 156 -13.69 -13.48 -20.44
C THR A 156 -14.83 -12.74 -19.78
N SER A 157 -14.67 -11.44 -19.57
CA SER A 157 -15.78 -10.55 -19.24
C SER A 157 -16.64 -10.42 -20.49
N THR A 158 -17.83 -11.04 -20.45
CA THR A 158 -18.94 -10.70 -21.34
C THR A 158 -19.18 -9.20 -21.30
N GLU A 159 -19.28 -8.61 -22.49
CA GLU A 159 -19.42 -7.19 -22.76
C GLU A 159 -20.45 -6.50 -21.86
N GLY A 160 -19.95 -5.59 -21.02
CA GLY A 160 -20.71 -4.61 -20.26
C GLY A 160 -19.77 -3.44 -19.96
N GLU A 161 -20.16 -2.23 -20.33
CA GLU A 161 -19.37 -1.00 -20.21
C GLU A 161 -18.84 -0.80 -18.77
N GLY A 162 -17.56 -1.10 -18.60
CA GLY A 162 -16.87 -1.05 -17.32
C GLY A 162 -15.53 -1.73 -17.45
N VAL A 163 -14.69 -1.21 -18.36
CA VAL A 163 -13.39 -1.78 -18.71
C VAL A 163 -12.56 -1.96 -17.45
N SER A 164 -12.54 -3.20 -16.93
CA SER A 164 -11.57 -3.67 -15.95
C SER A 164 -10.20 -3.41 -16.56
N LYS A 165 -9.50 -2.39 -16.06
CA LYS A 165 -8.07 -2.27 -16.34
C LYS A 165 -7.41 -3.45 -15.64
N SER A 166 -7.17 -4.52 -16.41
CA SER A 166 -6.35 -5.66 -16.01
C SER A 166 -5.09 -5.10 -15.33
N VAL A 167 -4.85 -5.48 -14.08
CA VAL A 167 -3.61 -5.10 -13.40
C VAL A 167 -2.46 -5.59 -14.24
N ALA A 168 -1.55 -4.68 -14.59
CA ALA A 168 -0.36 -5.03 -15.36
C ALA A 168 0.39 -6.16 -14.63
N LEU A 169 0.93 -7.13 -15.38
CA LEU A 169 1.79 -8.13 -14.78
C LEU A 169 3.03 -7.44 -14.17
N PRO A 170 3.56 -7.94 -13.04
CA PRO A 170 4.82 -7.44 -12.50
C PRO A 170 5.93 -7.51 -13.55
N ASP A 171 6.74 -6.47 -13.63
CA ASP A 171 7.93 -6.46 -14.48
C ASP A 171 8.90 -7.56 -14.00
N PRO A 172 9.41 -8.43 -14.90
CA PRO A 172 10.23 -9.58 -14.52
C PRO A 172 11.59 -9.22 -13.91
N ASP A 173 12.05 -7.98 -14.06
CA ASP A 173 13.33 -7.52 -13.52
C ASP A 173 13.15 -6.60 -12.30
N TYR A 174 11.91 -6.26 -11.94
CA TYR A 174 11.62 -5.33 -10.86
C TYR A 174 11.51 -6.03 -9.50
N VAL A 175 12.24 -5.53 -8.51
CA VAL A 175 12.13 -5.96 -7.10
C VAL A 175 11.64 -4.77 -6.28
N LEU A 176 10.48 -4.93 -5.66
CA LEU A 176 9.95 -3.96 -4.72
C LEU A 176 10.73 -4.05 -3.41
N ASN A 177 11.30 -2.93 -2.97
CA ASN A 177 12.01 -2.85 -1.69
C ASN A 177 11.33 -1.85 -0.77
N TYR A 178 11.16 -2.22 0.50
CA TYR A 178 10.68 -1.30 1.52
C TYR A 178 11.26 -1.57 2.90
N ARG A 179 11.29 -0.52 3.72
CA ARG A 179 11.48 -0.59 5.17
C ARG A 179 10.13 -0.55 5.87
N VAL A 180 9.95 -1.43 6.84
CA VAL A 180 8.73 -1.48 7.67
C VAL A 180 8.76 -0.38 8.71
N ILE A 181 7.70 0.43 8.80
CA ILE A 181 7.49 1.38 9.90
C ILE A 181 6.43 0.84 10.86
N TYR A 182 5.35 0.30 10.31
CA TYR A 182 4.27 -0.39 11.01
C TYR A 182 3.68 -1.45 10.07
N ASP A 183 3.44 -2.65 10.57
CA ASP A 183 2.77 -3.69 9.80
C ASP A 183 1.84 -4.53 10.69
N MET A 184 0.56 -4.55 10.35
CA MET A 184 -0.42 -5.36 11.06
C MET A 184 -0.25 -6.87 10.78
N ASN A 185 0.45 -7.24 9.70
CA ASN A 185 0.71 -8.63 9.32
C ASN A 185 1.92 -9.24 10.06
N GLY A 186 2.59 -8.46 10.93
CA GLY A 186 3.56 -8.97 11.90
C GLY A 186 5.04 -8.82 11.53
N ASP A 187 5.38 -8.13 10.43
CA ASP A 187 6.78 -7.78 10.18
C ASP A 187 7.29 -6.79 11.23
N GLU A 188 8.53 -7.00 11.69
CA GLU A 188 9.12 -6.17 12.73
C GLU A 188 9.39 -4.73 12.25
N PRO A 189 9.18 -3.70 13.10
CA PRO A 189 9.56 -2.34 12.77
C PRO A 189 11.05 -2.24 12.40
N ASN A 190 11.33 -1.54 11.30
CA ASN A 190 12.63 -1.39 10.64
C ASN A 190 13.17 -2.63 9.91
N ALA A 191 12.40 -3.72 9.81
CA ALA A 191 12.74 -4.81 8.90
C ALA A 191 12.82 -4.29 7.46
N ARG A 192 13.77 -4.82 6.68
CA ARG A 192 13.88 -4.54 5.24
C ARG A 192 13.26 -5.71 4.50
N VAL A 193 12.31 -5.42 3.63
CA VAL A 193 11.61 -6.43 2.84
C VAL A 193 11.86 -6.19 1.37
N SER A 194 12.14 -7.28 0.66
CA SER A 194 12.22 -7.32 -0.79
C SER A 194 11.16 -8.28 -1.32
N ILE A 195 10.41 -7.85 -2.34
CA ILE A 195 9.40 -8.65 -3.03
C ILE A 195 9.81 -8.81 -4.49
N SER A 196 10.09 -10.04 -4.90
CA SER A 196 10.44 -10.38 -6.28
C SER A 196 9.21 -10.33 -7.21
N PRO A 197 9.39 -10.33 -8.55
CA PRO A 197 8.27 -10.32 -9.52
C PRO A 197 7.28 -11.48 -9.35
N ASN A 198 7.79 -12.64 -8.94
CA ASN A 198 6.97 -13.82 -8.60
C ASN A 198 6.31 -13.71 -7.21
N GLY A 199 6.44 -12.56 -6.54
CA GLY A 199 5.98 -12.18 -5.21
C GLY A 199 6.51 -13.02 -4.05
N THR A 200 7.64 -13.70 -4.25
CA THR A 200 8.43 -14.23 -3.15
C THR A 200 8.93 -13.07 -2.30
N ARG A 201 8.78 -13.18 -0.98
CA ARG A 201 9.22 -12.18 -0.01
C ARG A 201 10.52 -12.63 0.66
N SER A 202 11.44 -11.71 0.85
CA SER A 202 12.64 -11.87 1.67
C SER A 202 12.65 -10.78 2.74
N VAL A 203 12.83 -11.16 4.00
CA VAL A 203 12.79 -10.24 5.14
C VAL A 203 14.15 -10.27 5.85
N GLU A 204 14.84 -9.13 5.88
CA GLU A 204 16.03 -8.91 6.71
C GLU A 204 15.58 -8.21 8.00
N ALA A 205 15.77 -8.90 9.13
CA ALA A 205 15.44 -8.37 10.45
C ALA A 205 16.24 -7.09 10.77
N PRO A 206 15.74 -6.20 11.64
CA PRO A 206 16.46 -5.01 12.05
C PRO A 206 17.82 -5.39 12.63
N ARG A 207 18.90 -4.75 12.15
CA ARG A 207 20.22 -4.92 12.76
C ARG A 207 20.19 -4.34 14.17
N THR A 208 20.31 -5.21 15.16
CA THR A 208 20.58 -4.82 16.54
C THR A 208 22.06 -4.43 16.63
N TYR A 209 22.33 -3.14 16.87
CA TYR A 209 23.65 -2.62 17.20
C TYR A 209 23.74 -2.30 18.69
#